data_AF-Q7RH82-F1
#
_entry.id   AF-Q7RH82-F1
#
_cell.length_a   1.000
_cell.length_b   1.000
_cell.length_c   1.000
_cell.angle_alpha   90.00
_cell.angle_beta   90.00
_cell.angle_gamma   90.00
#
_symmetry.space_group_name_H-M   'P 1'
#
loop_
_entity.id
_entity.type
_entity.pdbx_description
1 polymer ?
#
loop_
_entity_poly.entity_id
_entity_poly.type
_entity_poly.pdbx_seq_one_letter_code
_entity_poly.pdbx_strand_id
1 'polypeptide(L)'
;MKKLENMSPPPLIILPIYSSLPSEMQSIIFEPAPPGCRKCILATNIAEASLTIDGIFFVIDPGFCKIKKYDSKRDMDSLIIAPISKANAKQRAGRAGRTGPGKCYRLYTEEAYKNEMAETSVPEIQRINLGSIVLLLKALGVNDFLHFDFMDSPSIETLIYSLESLYYLGALDDNGYLTKLGKKMSNFPMEPNLSKILLTSINFNCTDDICTIVSMISVQNIFYRPQNKILLADKKKNKFIMPQGDLITYLNIYNKWKENSFSNYWCHENFIQSRALKRAQDVRKQLLSIFEKYNYQVKKRENDISNSTNYVNICKSICSGYFNHVCKRDNQQGYTTLLTNQQVFIHPSSTLFSKNPLFVVYHELVLTNKEYIRDCTIIQPQWLIQLAPNLFIPADEKKISKIKLREKIEPLHNYYEEPNAWRLSRRKG
;
A
#
# COMPACT_ATOMS: atom_id res chain seq x y z
N MET A 1 0.04 -44.09 3.41
CA MET A 1 -1.42 -43.86 3.31
C MET A 1 -2.25 -45.05 3.83
N LYS A 2 -1.95 -46.32 3.49
CA LYS A 2 -2.68 -47.50 4.00
C LYS A 2 -2.80 -47.63 5.55
N LYS A 3 -1.83 -47.12 6.33
CA LYS A 3 -1.92 -47.08 7.81
C LYS A 3 -2.87 -46.00 8.35
N LEU A 4 -3.18 -44.97 7.56
CA LEU A 4 -4.08 -43.88 7.96
C LEU A 4 -5.54 -44.21 7.63
N GLU A 5 -5.80 -45.01 6.60
CA GLU A 5 -7.16 -45.44 6.22
C GLU A 5 -7.81 -46.37 7.26
N ASN A 6 -7.01 -47.14 8.00
CA ASN A 6 -7.49 -48.03 9.06
C ASN A 6 -7.77 -47.32 10.40
N MET A 7 -7.35 -46.05 10.54
CA MET A 7 -7.65 -45.23 11.71
C MET A 7 -8.77 -44.30 11.31
N SER A 8 -10.04 -44.65 11.58
CA SER A 8 -11.19 -43.76 11.38
C SER A 8 -11.06 -42.53 12.28
N PRO A 9 -10.43 -41.42 11.83
CA PRO A 9 -10.07 -40.34 12.72
C PRO A 9 -11.31 -39.48 12.98
N PRO A 10 -11.39 -38.82 14.14
CA PRO A 10 -12.44 -37.83 14.36
C PRO A 10 -12.39 -36.76 13.27
N PRO A 11 -13.56 -36.29 12.77
CA PRO A 11 -13.63 -35.26 11.74
C PRO A 11 -12.88 -33.99 12.15
N LEU A 12 -12.19 -33.38 11.18
CA LEU A 12 -11.37 -32.19 11.36
C LEU A 12 -12.05 -30.97 10.72
N ILE A 13 -12.35 -29.95 11.51
CA ILE A 13 -12.88 -28.67 11.04
C ILE A 13 -11.71 -27.73 10.81
N ILE A 14 -11.56 -27.22 9.58
CA ILE A 14 -10.45 -26.34 9.20
C ILE A 14 -10.97 -24.91 9.08
N LEU A 15 -10.40 -23.99 9.85
CA LEU A 15 -10.79 -22.58 9.87
C LEU A 15 -9.56 -21.68 9.60
N PRO A 16 -9.49 -20.97 8.47
CA PRO A 16 -8.41 -20.03 8.22
C PRO A 16 -8.63 -18.70 8.97
N ILE A 17 -7.55 -18.05 9.40
CA ILE A 17 -7.59 -16.67 9.91
C ILE A 17 -6.40 -15.83 9.41
N TYR A 18 -6.76 -14.74 8.75
CA TYR A 18 -5.85 -13.72 8.23
C TYR A 18 -6.56 -12.36 8.18
N SER A 19 -5.80 -11.28 8.06
CA SER A 19 -6.27 -9.89 8.27
C SER A 19 -7.40 -9.46 7.34
N SER A 20 -7.41 -9.95 6.10
CA SER A 20 -8.42 -9.60 5.09
C SER A 20 -9.68 -10.48 5.11
N LEU A 21 -9.78 -11.47 6.01
CA LEU A 21 -10.94 -12.34 6.10
C LEU A 21 -12.19 -11.56 6.59
N PRO A 22 -13.41 -11.82 6.08
CA PRO A 22 -14.62 -11.18 6.59
C PRO A 22 -14.87 -11.46 8.07
N SER A 23 -15.41 -10.48 8.80
CA SER A 23 -15.60 -10.57 10.25
C SER A 23 -16.48 -11.76 10.67
N GLU A 24 -17.52 -12.07 9.90
CA GLU A 24 -18.40 -13.22 10.16
C GLU A 24 -17.60 -14.51 10.17
N MET A 25 -16.69 -14.71 9.21
CA MET A 25 -15.81 -15.89 9.19
C MET A 25 -14.74 -15.85 10.28
N GLN A 26 -14.26 -14.66 10.67
CA GLN A 26 -13.34 -14.53 11.81
C GLN A 26 -14.02 -14.94 13.12
N SER A 27 -15.31 -14.66 13.30
CA SER A 27 -16.03 -15.00 14.52
C SER A 27 -16.19 -16.51 14.73
N ILE A 28 -16.33 -17.27 13.63
CA ILE A 28 -16.51 -18.75 13.66
C ILE A 28 -15.33 -19.44 14.36
N ILE A 29 -14.13 -18.85 14.36
CA ILE A 29 -12.95 -19.46 15.02
C ILE A 29 -13.13 -19.60 16.54
N PHE A 30 -13.94 -18.74 17.15
CA PHE A 30 -14.16 -18.71 18.60
C PHE A 30 -15.22 -19.72 19.04
N GLU A 31 -16.02 -20.23 18.11
CA GLU A 31 -17.03 -21.23 18.43
C GLU A 31 -16.35 -22.54 18.90
N PRO A 32 -16.93 -23.22 19.91
CA PRO A 32 -16.41 -24.49 20.38
C PRO A 32 -16.54 -25.56 19.30
N ALA A 33 -15.62 -26.52 19.29
CA ALA A 33 -15.71 -27.65 18.38
C ALA A 33 -16.92 -28.54 18.78
N PRO A 34 -17.72 -29.04 17.82
CA PRO A 34 -18.75 -30.03 18.08
C PRO A 34 -18.15 -31.29 18.75
N PRO A 35 -18.93 -32.01 19.58
CA PRO A 35 -18.46 -33.22 20.25
C PRO A 35 -18.00 -34.26 19.22
N GLY A 36 -16.83 -34.85 19.45
CA GLY A 36 -16.22 -35.82 18.54
C GLY A 36 -15.44 -35.23 17.36
N CYS A 37 -15.39 -33.89 17.22
CA CYS A 37 -14.64 -33.21 16.17
C CYS A 37 -13.37 -32.53 16.73
N ARG A 38 -12.34 -32.40 15.89
CA ARG A 38 -11.16 -31.57 16.17
C ARG A 38 -11.24 -30.28 15.37
N LYS A 39 -10.89 -29.14 15.98
CA LYS A 39 -10.76 -27.84 15.31
C LYS A 39 -9.29 -27.58 14.97
N CYS A 40 -9.00 -27.24 13.72
CA CYS A 40 -7.69 -26.83 13.21
C CYS A 40 -7.77 -25.41 12.68
N ILE A 41 -6.97 -24.51 13.25
CA ILE A 41 -6.98 -23.09 12.88
C ILE A 41 -5.70 -22.79 12.11
N LEU A 42 -5.86 -22.38 10.86
CA LEU A 42 -4.74 -21.97 10.00
C LEU A 42 -4.56 -20.46 10.13
N ALA A 43 -3.65 -20.05 11.00
CA ALA A 43 -3.47 -18.66 11.37
C ALA A 43 -2.17 -18.04 10.84
N THR A 44 -2.24 -16.74 10.55
CA THR A 44 -1.08 -15.86 10.43
C THR A 44 -0.56 -15.45 11.83
N ASN A 45 0.45 -14.57 11.89
CA ASN A 45 0.98 -14.01 13.14
C ASN A 45 -0.06 -13.25 13.98
N ILE A 46 -1.29 -13.04 13.51
CA ILE A 46 -2.41 -12.50 14.30
C ILE A 46 -2.69 -13.38 15.54
N ALA A 47 -2.54 -14.70 15.43
CA ALA A 47 -2.71 -15.63 16.55
C ALA A 47 -1.54 -15.60 17.56
N GLU A 48 -0.42 -14.93 17.22
CA GLU A 48 0.79 -14.91 18.04
C GLU A 48 0.67 -14.04 19.28
N ALA A 49 0.04 -12.86 19.13
CA ALA A 49 -0.12 -11.87 20.20
C ALA A 49 -1.59 -11.50 20.41
N SER A 50 -2.29 -11.07 19.36
CA SER A 50 -3.51 -10.27 19.43
C SER A 50 -4.81 -11.05 19.66
N LEU A 51 -4.81 -12.39 19.56
CA LEU A 51 -6.02 -13.20 19.69
C LEU A 51 -5.89 -14.29 20.74
N THR A 52 -6.89 -14.43 21.60
CA THR A 52 -7.01 -15.53 22.57
C THR A 52 -8.06 -16.50 22.05
N ILE A 53 -7.64 -17.69 21.63
CA ILE A 53 -8.55 -18.74 21.19
C ILE A 53 -8.47 -19.86 22.20
N ASP A 54 -9.61 -20.20 22.78
CA ASP A 54 -9.70 -21.24 23.80
C ASP A 54 -9.64 -22.64 23.17
N GLY A 55 -9.11 -23.59 23.94
CA GLY A 55 -9.00 -25.00 23.55
C GLY A 55 -7.83 -25.32 22.63
N ILE A 56 -6.80 -24.46 22.54
CA ILE A 56 -5.57 -24.77 21.82
C ILE A 56 -4.65 -25.61 22.70
N PHE A 57 -4.52 -26.90 22.37
CA PHE A 57 -3.55 -27.81 23.00
C PHE A 57 -2.35 -28.13 22.10
N PHE A 58 -2.46 -27.91 20.78
CA PHE A 58 -1.44 -28.27 19.81
C PHE A 58 -1.11 -27.06 18.93
N VAL A 59 0.18 -26.74 18.83
CA VAL A 59 0.70 -25.70 17.93
C VAL A 59 1.69 -26.35 16.96
N ILE A 60 1.57 -26.03 15.68
CA ILE A 60 2.53 -26.41 14.64
C ILE A 60 3.18 -25.12 14.14
N ASP A 61 4.48 -24.98 14.35
CA ASP A 61 5.23 -23.77 14.03
C ASP A 61 6.22 -24.02 12.88
N PRO A 62 5.96 -23.48 11.68
CA PRO A 62 6.89 -23.59 10.55
C PRO A 62 8.11 -22.66 10.67
N GLY A 63 8.15 -21.73 11.63
CA GLY A 63 9.31 -20.86 11.84
C GLY A 63 9.40 -19.64 10.94
N PHE A 64 8.35 -19.32 10.18
CA PHE A 64 8.31 -18.16 9.27
C PHE A 64 7.20 -17.16 9.62
N CYS A 65 7.41 -15.91 9.20
CA CYS A 65 6.41 -14.85 9.20
C CYS A 65 6.58 -13.96 7.97
N LYS A 66 5.52 -13.24 7.59
CA LYS A 66 5.61 -12.22 6.55
C LYS A 66 5.78 -10.86 7.23
N ILE A 67 6.88 -10.17 6.94
CA ILE A 67 7.18 -8.86 7.51
C ILE A 67 7.19 -7.80 6.43
N LYS A 68 6.71 -6.61 6.79
CA LYS A 68 6.84 -5.42 5.97
C LYS A 68 8.27 -4.91 6.11
N LYS A 69 8.95 -4.68 4.99
CA LYS A 69 10.27 -4.08 4.90
C LYS A 69 10.22 -2.92 3.93
N TYR A 70 10.52 -1.73 4.44
CA TYR A 70 10.66 -0.52 3.65
C TYR A 70 12.09 -0.39 3.10
N ASP A 71 12.19 -0.06 1.81
CA ASP A 71 13.43 0.32 1.13
C ASP A 71 13.39 1.82 0.83
N SER A 72 14.12 2.61 1.63
CA SER A 72 14.13 4.07 1.56
C SER A 72 14.73 4.61 0.26
N LYS A 73 15.66 3.89 -0.36
CA LYS A 73 16.30 4.30 -1.64
C LYS A 73 15.34 4.20 -2.82
N ARG A 74 14.40 3.25 -2.75
CA ARG A 74 13.42 2.99 -3.81
C ARG A 74 12.03 3.52 -3.45
N ASP A 75 11.86 4.06 -2.25
CA ASP A 75 10.58 4.44 -1.65
C ASP A 75 9.52 3.34 -1.83
N MET A 76 9.91 2.11 -1.50
CA MET A 76 9.14 0.91 -1.81
C MET A 76 8.88 0.07 -0.56
N ASP A 77 7.63 -0.35 -0.41
CA ASP A 77 7.23 -1.33 0.58
C ASP A 77 7.27 -2.75 0.00
N SER A 78 7.98 -3.63 0.68
CA SER A 78 8.05 -5.04 0.33
C SER A 78 7.51 -5.92 1.45
N LEU A 79 6.79 -6.98 1.08
CA LEU A 79 6.32 -8.00 2.01
C LEU A 79 7.15 -9.26 1.81
N ILE A 80 8.21 -9.38 2.60
CA ILE A 80 9.14 -10.51 2.52
C ILE A 80 8.77 -11.59 3.54
N ILE A 81 9.01 -12.84 3.16
CA ILE A 81 8.95 -13.96 4.10
C ILE A 81 10.29 -14.00 4.82
N ALA A 82 10.27 -13.93 6.15
CA ALA A 82 11.45 -13.96 6.99
C ALA A 82 11.31 -15.04 8.08
N PRO A 83 12.43 -15.62 8.54
CA PRO A 83 12.41 -16.47 9.72
C PRO A 83 11.96 -15.67 10.95
N ILE A 84 11.29 -16.34 11.88
CA ILE A 84 10.87 -15.72 13.15
C ILE A 84 12.03 -15.59 14.14
N SER A 85 11.89 -14.71 15.13
CA SER A 85 12.84 -14.66 16.25
C SER A 85 12.54 -15.73 17.30
N LYS A 86 13.51 -16.01 18.18
CA LYS A 86 13.35 -16.87 19.35
C LYS A 86 12.20 -16.39 20.25
N ALA A 87 12.06 -15.06 20.42
CA ALA A 87 10.95 -14.46 21.15
C ALA A 87 9.58 -14.81 20.52
N ASN A 88 9.43 -14.69 19.20
CA ASN A 88 8.20 -15.06 18.48
C ASN A 88 7.89 -16.55 18.63
N ALA A 89 8.90 -17.41 18.45
CA ALA A 89 8.76 -18.86 18.60
C ALA A 89 8.33 -19.26 20.01
N LYS A 90 8.78 -18.54 21.05
CA LYS A 90 8.36 -18.73 22.44
C LYS A 90 6.91 -18.29 22.65
N GLN A 91 6.48 -17.16 22.07
CA GLN A 91 5.09 -16.72 22.11
C GLN A 91 4.14 -17.71 21.43
N ARG A 92 4.52 -18.24 20.25
CA ARG A 92 3.76 -19.28 19.54
C ARG A 92 3.62 -20.55 20.37
N ALA A 93 4.72 -21.05 20.95
CA ALA A 93 4.68 -22.21 21.83
C ALA A 93 3.78 -21.98 23.07
N GLY A 94 3.82 -20.77 23.63
CA GLY A 94 2.97 -20.38 24.76
C GLY A 94 1.46 -20.44 24.48
N ARG A 95 1.03 -20.43 23.21
CA ARG A 95 -0.39 -20.57 22.84
C ARG A 95 -0.95 -21.95 23.15
N ALA A 96 -0.13 -23.00 23.09
CA ALA A 96 -0.54 -24.36 23.44
C ALA A 96 -0.73 -24.54 24.96
N GLY A 97 -0.15 -23.67 25.79
CA GLY A 97 -0.11 -23.82 27.24
C GLY A 97 -1.16 -23.03 28.00
N ARG A 98 -2.17 -22.46 27.33
CA ARG A 98 -3.12 -21.53 27.97
C ARG A 98 -4.22 -22.20 28.77
N THR A 99 -4.77 -23.30 28.25
CA THR A 99 -5.88 -24.03 28.90
C THR A 99 -5.40 -25.24 29.70
N GLY A 100 -4.17 -25.70 29.48
CA GLY A 100 -3.61 -26.88 30.12
C GLY A 100 -2.29 -27.31 29.47
N PRO A 101 -1.78 -28.51 29.81
CA PRO A 101 -0.55 -29.03 29.21
C PRO A 101 -0.75 -29.26 27.71
N GLY A 102 -0.05 -28.47 26.89
CA GLY A 102 -0.08 -28.57 25.43
C GLY A 102 1.25 -29.03 24.83
N LYS A 103 1.26 -29.25 23.51
CA LYS A 103 2.45 -29.61 22.72
C LYS A 103 2.68 -28.60 21.59
N CYS A 104 3.93 -28.22 21.40
CA CYS A 104 4.36 -27.39 20.29
C CYS A 104 5.31 -28.19 19.39
N TYR A 105 4.93 -28.37 18.13
CA TYR A 105 5.74 -29.02 17.10
C TYR A 105 6.40 -27.95 16.24
N ARG A 106 7.72 -27.80 16.37
CA ARG A 106 8.53 -26.89 15.55
C ARG A 106 9.08 -27.65 14.35
N LEU A 107 8.89 -27.13 13.15
CA LEU A 107 9.33 -27.78 11.90
C LEU A 107 10.77 -27.40 11.50
N TYR A 108 11.61 -27.11 12.49
CA TYR A 108 13.01 -26.73 12.35
C TYR A 108 13.84 -27.39 13.44
N THR A 109 15.14 -27.58 13.20
CA THR A 109 16.04 -28.25 14.13
C THR A 109 16.32 -27.38 15.35
N GLU A 110 16.73 -28.02 16.46
CA GLU A 110 17.15 -27.29 17.65
C GLU A 110 18.40 -26.43 17.39
N GLU A 111 19.29 -26.90 16.51
CA GLU A 111 20.47 -26.16 16.06
C GLU A 111 20.08 -24.86 15.34
N ALA A 112 19.15 -24.92 14.38
CA ALA A 112 18.65 -23.74 13.68
C ALA A 112 17.98 -22.75 14.66
N TYR A 113 17.22 -23.26 15.62
CA TYR A 113 16.62 -22.42 16.67
C TYR A 113 17.67 -21.69 17.53
N LYS A 114 18.79 -22.35 17.85
CA LYS A 114 19.84 -21.76 18.70
C LYS A 114 20.76 -20.81 17.94
N ASN A 115 21.16 -21.17 16.71
CA ASN A 115 22.25 -20.52 15.98
C ASN A 115 21.77 -19.60 14.85
N GLU A 116 20.68 -19.92 14.16
CA GLU A 116 20.23 -19.16 12.97
C GLU A 116 19.16 -18.11 13.30
N MET A 117 18.31 -18.38 14.30
CA MET A 117 17.24 -17.45 14.69
C MET A 117 17.74 -16.31 15.57
N ALA A 118 17.39 -15.07 15.19
CA ALA A 118 17.62 -13.88 16.02
C ALA A 118 16.90 -13.98 17.37
N GLU A 119 17.46 -13.39 18.42
CA GLU A 119 16.86 -13.45 19.76
C GLU A 119 15.51 -12.71 19.84
N THR A 120 15.50 -11.49 19.34
CA THR A 120 14.34 -10.59 19.29
C THR A 120 14.03 -10.22 17.85
N SER A 121 12.78 -9.83 17.59
CA SER A 121 12.41 -9.28 16.29
C SER A 121 12.99 -7.88 16.13
N VAL A 122 13.45 -7.54 14.93
CA VAL A 122 13.79 -6.15 14.57
C VAL A 122 12.64 -5.21 14.99
N PRO A 123 12.90 -4.00 15.50
CA PRO A 123 11.85 -3.05 15.88
C PRO A 123 11.13 -2.49 14.66
N GLU A 124 9.91 -1.97 14.87
CA GLU A 124 9.09 -1.43 13.79
C GLU A 124 9.68 -0.15 13.17
N ILE A 125 10.25 0.73 14.00
CA ILE A 125 10.87 2.00 13.55
C ILE A 125 11.99 1.79 12.52
N GLN A 126 12.67 0.65 12.54
CA GLN A 126 13.72 0.31 11.57
C GLN A 126 13.20 -0.28 10.25
N ARG A 127 11.89 -0.53 10.13
CA ARG A 127 11.30 -1.26 8.99
C ARG A 127 10.21 -0.50 8.24
N ILE A 128 9.80 0.66 8.72
CA ILE A 128 8.72 1.48 8.14
C ILE A 128 9.28 2.76 7.51
N ASN A 129 8.46 3.40 6.68
CA ASN A 129 8.70 4.77 6.25
C ASN A 129 8.58 5.71 7.47
N LEU A 130 9.58 6.57 7.67
CA LEU A 130 9.64 7.47 8.82
C LEU A 130 9.04 8.86 8.53
N GLY A 131 8.54 9.13 7.33
CA GLY A 131 8.06 10.47 6.94
C GLY A 131 7.03 11.08 7.90
N SER A 132 6.03 10.31 8.33
CA SER A 132 5.02 10.75 9.30
C SER A 132 5.61 10.98 10.71
N ILE A 133 6.53 10.11 11.15
CA ILE A 133 7.19 10.21 12.46
C ILE A 133 8.14 11.42 12.50
N VAL A 134 8.94 11.62 11.46
CA VAL A 134 9.89 12.75 11.35
C VAL A 134 9.14 14.07 11.35
N LEU A 135 8.01 14.16 10.63
CA LEU A 135 7.15 15.34 10.63
C LEU A 135 6.61 15.64 12.03
N LEU A 136 6.18 14.61 12.76
CA LEU A 136 5.68 14.74 14.13
C LEU A 136 6.78 15.19 15.09
N LEU A 137 7.96 14.57 15.04
CA LEU A 137 9.10 14.94 15.88
C LEU A 137 9.54 16.39 15.64
N LYS A 138 9.56 16.84 14.38
CA LYS A 138 9.82 18.25 14.04
C LYS A 138 8.75 19.19 14.57
N ALA A 139 7.47 18.79 14.52
CA ALA A 139 6.38 19.56 15.09
C ALA A 139 6.46 19.67 16.62
N LEU A 140 7.04 18.67 17.31
CA LEU A 140 7.36 18.69 18.73
C LEU A 140 8.59 19.54 19.08
N GLY A 141 9.36 20.00 18.09
CA GLY A 141 10.56 20.82 18.27
C GLY A 141 11.88 20.04 18.32
N VAL A 142 11.87 18.74 18.00
CA VAL A 142 13.09 17.94 17.89
C VAL A 142 13.78 18.27 16.56
N ASN A 143 14.97 18.85 16.63
CA ASN A 143 15.74 19.23 15.45
C ASN A 143 16.91 18.31 15.16
N ASP A 144 17.55 17.80 16.22
CA ASP A 144 18.68 16.89 16.12
C ASP A 144 18.22 15.45 16.28
N PHE A 145 18.17 14.72 15.16
CA PHE A 145 17.81 13.31 15.15
C PHE A 145 18.97 12.37 15.44
N LEU A 146 20.22 12.86 15.31
CA LEU A 146 21.40 12.02 15.50
C LEU A 146 21.65 11.77 16.99
N HIS A 147 21.38 12.78 17.83
CA HIS A 147 21.50 12.68 19.29
C HIS A 147 20.16 12.50 19.99
N PHE A 148 19.08 12.22 19.24
CA PHE A 148 17.79 11.93 19.86
C PHE A 148 17.82 10.54 20.50
N ASP A 149 17.28 10.44 21.72
CA ASP A 149 17.31 9.22 22.54
C ASP A 149 16.27 8.19 22.06
N PHE A 150 16.55 7.54 20.93
CA PHE A 150 15.78 6.40 20.47
C PHE A 150 16.20 5.14 21.23
N MET A 151 15.23 4.39 21.77
CA MET A 151 15.47 3.04 22.33
C MET A 151 16.18 2.13 21.31
N ASP A 152 15.66 2.12 20.08
CA ASP A 152 16.31 1.51 18.93
C ASP A 152 16.33 2.53 17.78
N SER A 153 17.52 3.02 17.44
CA SER A 153 17.66 4.06 16.42
C SER A 153 17.34 3.52 15.01
N PRO A 154 16.59 4.27 14.17
CA PRO A 154 16.48 3.95 12.75
C PRO A 154 17.80 4.16 12.01
N SER A 155 17.92 3.62 10.79
CA SER A 155 19.10 3.89 9.96
C SER A 155 19.15 5.37 9.54
N ILE A 156 20.37 5.93 9.57
CA ILE A 156 20.62 7.33 9.18
C ILE A 156 20.18 7.58 7.73
N GLU A 157 20.40 6.62 6.82
CA GLU A 157 19.94 6.71 5.44
C GLU A 157 18.41 6.93 5.36
N THR A 158 17.62 6.17 6.12
CA THR A 158 16.15 6.29 6.10
C THR A 158 15.68 7.62 6.69
N LEU A 159 16.37 8.15 7.71
CA LEU A 159 16.10 9.48 8.23
C LEU A 159 16.38 10.56 7.19
N ILE A 160 17.52 10.50 6.48
CA ILE A 160 17.87 11.45 5.43
C ILE A 160 16.83 11.44 4.32
N TYR A 161 16.47 10.27 3.79
CA TYR A 161 15.44 10.19 2.73
C TYR A 161 14.07 10.69 3.19
N SER A 162 13.71 10.47 4.46
CA SER A 162 12.46 11.00 5.02
C SER A 162 12.48 12.53 5.11
N LEU A 163 13.61 13.13 5.49
CA LEU A 163 13.80 14.58 5.51
C LEU A 163 13.78 15.18 4.10
N GLU A 164 14.47 14.55 3.15
CA GLU A 164 14.45 14.97 1.74
C GLU A 164 13.03 14.93 1.16
N SER A 165 12.28 13.86 1.43
CA SER A 165 10.88 13.73 1.01
C SER A 165 10.01 14.86 1.59
N LEU A 166 10.14 15.15 2.89
CA LEU A 166 9.41 16.24 3.54
C LEU A 166 9.82 17.62 3.01
N TYR A 167 11.09 17.82 2.69
CA TYR A 167 11.59 19.03 2.04
C TYR A 167 10.97 19.22 0.66
N TYR A 168 10.95 18.18 -0.18
CA TYR A 168 10.32 18.26 -1.51
C TYR A 168 8.81 18.51 -1.44
N LEU A 169 8.12 17.98 -0.43
CA LEU A 169 6.69 18.28 -0.18
C LEU A 169 6.45 19.74 0.26
N GLY A 170 7.52 20.47 0.61
CA GLY A 170 7.47 21.82 1.16
C GLY A 170 7.08 21.87 2.65
N ALA A 171 7.18 20.74 3.35
CA ALA A 171 6.95 20.67 4.79
C ALA A 171 8.12 21.24 5.60
N LEU A 172 9.35 21.13 5.07
CA LEU A 172 10.57 21.67 5.64
C LEU A 172 11.14 22.79 4.76
N ASP A 173 11.84 23.74 5.38
CA ASP A 173 12.63 24.77 4.69
C ASP A 173 14.07 24.30 4.41
N ASP A 174 14.87 25.16 3.75
CA ASP A 174 16.27 24.89 3.40
C ASP A 174 17.16 24.66 4.64
N ASN A 175 16.74 25.13 5.81
CA ASN A 175 17.43 24.97 7.08
C ASN A 175 16.94 23.74 7.88
N GLY A 176 15.96 22.99 7.35
CA GLY A 176 15.38 21.82 8.00
C GLY A 176 14.39 22.15 9.13
N TYR A 177 13.87 23.38 9.21
CA TYR A 177 12.79 23.77 10.10
C TYR A 177 11.42 23.59 9.44
N LEU A 178 10.40 23.46 10.29
CA LEU A 178 9.03 23.23 9.85
C LEU A 178 8.42 24.51 9.23
N THR A 179 7.96 24.42 7.99
CA THR A 179 7.29 25.54 7.31
C THR A 179 5.86 25.73 7.85
N LYS A 180 5.22 26.85 7.48
CA LYS A 180 3.78 27.05 7.74
C LYS A 180 2.93 25.92 7.14
N LEU A 181 3.35 25.36 5.99
CA LEU A 181 2.67 24.23 5.38
C LEU A 181 2.93 22.95 6.19
N GLY A 182 4.18 22.67 6.57
CA GLY A 182 4.53 21.51 7.40
C GLY A 182 3.77 21.49 8.73
N LYS A 183 3.61 22.66 9.38
CA LYS A 183 2.82 22.80 10.60
C LYS A 183 1.32 22.53 10.40
N LYS A 184 0.80 22.82 9.22
CA LYS A 184 -0.58 22.43 8.86
C LYS A 184 -0.66 20.93 8.58
N MET A 185 0.36 20.34 7.95
CA MET A 185 0.41 18.91 7.65
C MET A 185 0.49 18.06 8.93
N SER A 186 1.28 18.47 9.93
CA SER A 186 1.42 17.76 11.21
C SER A 186 0.12 17.64 12.02
N ASN A 187 -0.90 18.43 11.69
CA ASN A 187 -2.20 18.37 12.36
C ASN A 187 -3.07 17.20 11.87
N PHE A 188 -2.72 16.57 10.74
CA PHE A 188 -3.44 15.45 10.19
C PHE A 188 -2.77 14.13 10.60
N PRO A 189 -3.53 13.13 11.09
CA PRO A 189 -3.00 11.83 11.51
C PRO A 189 -2.78 10.90 10.31
N MET A 190 -2.04 11.35 9.30
CA MET A 190 -1.88 10.66 8.02
C MET A 190 -0.48 10.86 7.43
N GLU A 191 -0.13 10.05 6.43
CA GLU A 191 1.12 10.20 5.69
C GLU A 191 1.27 11.63 5.10
N PRO A 192 2.49 12.19 5.07
CA PRO A 192 2.73 13.54 4.59
C PRO A 192 2.19 13.80 3.16
N ASN A 193 2.32 12.82 2.26
CA ASN A 193 1.81 12.94 0.88
C ASN A 193 0.29 13.15 0.86
N LEU A 194 -0.46 12.38 1.65
CA LEU A 194 -1.92 12.50 1.77
C LEU A 194 -2.32 13.83 2.42
N SER A 195 -1.60 14.24 3.47
CA SER A 195 -1.80 15.52 4.14
C SER A 195 -1.56 16.72 3.20
N LYS A 196 -0.56 16.62 2.32
CA LYS A 196 -0.31 17.63 1.27
C LYS A 196 -1.50 17.73 0.31
N ILE A 197 -2.00 16.60 -0.20
CA ILE A 197 -3.14 16.54 -1.14
C ILE A 197 -4.39 17.17 -0.52
N LEU A 198 -4.64 16.91 0.77
CA LEU A 198 -5.74 17.50 1.52
C LEU A 198 -5.62 19.02 1.60
N LEU A 199 -4.44 19.55 1.91
CA LEU A 199 -4.23 21.00 2.00
C LEU A 199 -4.30 21.71 0.64
N THR A 200 -3.74 21.12 -0.41
CA THR A 200 -3.78 21.68 -1.77
C THR A 200 -5.18 21.63 -2.36
N SER A 201 -6.02 20.69 -1.95
CA SER A 201 -7.40 20.59 -2.43
C SER A 201 -8.25 21.81 -2.08
N ILE A 202 -7.87 22.56 -1.03
CA ILE A 202 -8.48 23.85 -0.67
C ILE A 202 -8.27 24.86 -1.80
N ASN A 203 -7.05 24.94 -2.36
CA ASN A 203 -6.71 25.88 -3.42
C ASN A 203 -7.45 25.54 -4.74
N PHE A 204 -7.69 24.26 -5.00
CA PHE A 204 -8.39 23.78 -6.19
C PHE A 204 -9.91 23.64 -6.01
N ASN A 205 -10.45 24.03 -4.85
CA ASN A 205 -11.87 23.91 -4.49
C ASN A 205 -12.43 22.47 -4.64
N CYS A 206 -11.63 21.43 -4.37
CA CYS A 206 -12.02 20.02 -4.51
C CYS A 206 -11.90 19.23 -3.19
N THR A 207 -12.00 19.91 -2.04
CA THR A 207 -11.80 19.35 -0.70
C THR A 207 -12.72 18.18 -0.37
N ASP A 208 -14.01 18.26 -0.72
CA ASP A 208 -14.99 17.22 -0.35
C ASP A 208 -14.73 15.88 -1.06
N ASP A 209 -14.41 15.96 -2.36
CA ASP A 209 -14.06 14.81 -3.19
C ASP A 209 -12.73 14.20 -2.76
N ILE A 210 -11.72 15.04 -2.46
CA ILE A 210 -10.40 14.59 -2.00
C ILE A 210 -10.49 13.95 -0.60
N CYS A 211 -11.27 14.50 0.33
CA CYS A 211 -11.50 13.87 1.63
C CYS A 211 -12.06 12.46 1.46
N THR A 212 -12.99 12.30 0.52
CA THR A 212 -13.57 11.00 0.20
C THR A 212 -12.53 10.04 -0.39
N ILE A 213 -11.73 10.49 -1.35
CA ILE A 213 -10.66 9.68 -1.95
C ILE A 213 -9.63 9.25 -0.90
N VAL A 214 -9.12 10.18 -0.09
CA VAL A 214 -8.13 9.91 0.96
C VAL A 214 -8.68 8.94 2.01
N SER A 215 -9.96 9.07 2.35
CA SER A 215 -10.62 8.13 3.27
C SER A 215 -10.75 6.73 2.68
N MET A 216 -11.02 6.62 1.38
CA MET A 216 -11.10 5.35 0.68
C MET A 216 -9.73 4.68 0.54
N ILE A 217 -8.67 5.45 0.25
CA ILE A 217 -7.28 4.97 0.19
C ILE A 217 -6.84 4.39 1.54
N SER A 218 -7.24 5.05 2.64
CA SER A 218 -6.86 4.63 4.00
C SER A 218 -7.43 3.28 4.42
N VAL A 219 -8.36 2.72 3.64
CA VAL A 219 -9.01 1.45 3.93
C VAL A 219 -8.53 0.36 2.99
N GLN A 220 -8.18 -0.78 3.56
CA GLN A 220 -7.69 -1.94 2.81
C GLN A 220 -8.82 -2.71 2.12
N ASN A 221 -8.55 -3.19 0.90
CA ASN A 221 -9.33 -4.22 0.17
C ASN A 221 -10.84 -3.95 0.05
N ILE A 222 -11.23 -2.83 -0.57
CA ILE A 222 -12.65 -2.47 -0.80
C ILE A 222 -13.40 -3.54 -1.61
N PHE A 223 -12.75 -4.10 -2.63
CA PHE A 223 -13.34 -5.12 -3.50
C PHE A 223 -13.21 -6.52 -2.92
N TYR A 224 -14.31 -7.27 -2.89
CA TYR A 224 -14.34 -8.67 -2.54
C TYR A 224 -14.40 -9.54 -3.80
N ARG A 225 -13.41 -10.39 -4.02
CA ARG A 225 -13.33 -11.25 -5.22
C ARG A 225 -13.31 -12.73 -4.84
N PRO A 226 -14.47 -13.35 -4.53
CA PRO A 226 -14.54 -14.75 -4.16
C PRO A 226 -14.22 -15.67 -5.35
N GLN A 227 -13.46 -16.74 -5.11
CA GLN A 227 -13.01 -17.67 -6.16
C GLN A 227 -14.16 -18.26 -6.99
N ASN A 228 -15.30 -18.57 -6.35
CA ASN A 228 -16.45 -19.17 -7.02
C ASN A 228 -17.27 -18.18 -7.87
N LYS A 229 -17.11 -16.86 -7.69
CA LYS A 229 -17.90 -15.82 -8.38
C LYS A 229 -17.05 -14.72 -8.99
N ILE A 230 -15.85 -15.07 -9.45
CA ILE A 230 -14.88 -14.13 -10.05
C ILE A 230 -15.50 -13.29 -11.18
N LEU A 231 -16.13 -13.93 -12.16
CA LEU A 231 -16.66 -13.26 -13.35
C LEU A 231 -17.79 -12.27 -13.00
N LEU A 232 -18.62 -12.59 -12.01
CA LEU A 232 -19.69 -11.73 -11.54
C LEU A 232 -19.12 -10.50 -10.81
N ALA A 233 -18.13 -10.70 -9.95
CA ALA A 233 -17.44 -9.62 -9.26
C ALA A 233 -16.76 -8.65 -10.24
N ASP A 234 -16.06 -9.18 -11.26
CA ASP A 234 -15.39 -8.37 -12.27
C ASP A 234 -16.41 -7.60 -13.14
N LYS A 235 -17.55 -8.22 -13.51
CA LYS A 235 -18.67 -7.54 -14.20
C LYS A 235 -19.25 -6.39 -13.38
N LYS A 236 -19.46 -6.59 -12.08
CA LYS A 236 -19.96 -5.55 -11.18
C LYS A 236 -18.95 -4.42 -11.02
N LYS A 237 -17.66 -4.75 -10.81
CA LYS A 237 -16.57 -3.78 -10.75
C LYS A 237 -16.51 -2.89 -12.00
N ASN A 238 -16.64 -3.47 -13.19
CA ASN A 238 -16.60 -2.73 -14.46
C ASN A 238 -17.66 -1.61 -14.55
N LYS A 239 -18.79 -1.70 -13.84
CA LYS A 239 -19.83 -0.65 -13.79
C LYS A 239 -19.40 0.61 -13.03
N PHE A 240 -18.34 0.52 -12.23
CA PHE A 240 -17.84 1.63 -11.40
C PHE A 240 -16.59 2.27 -12.00
N ILE A 241 -15.93 1.60 -12.94
CA ILE A 241 -14.65 2.02 -13.48
C ILE A 241 -14.77 3.38 -14.16
N MET A 242 -13.96 4.32 -13.69
CA MET A 242 -13.80 5.63 -14.29
C MET A 242 -12.54 5.67 -15.17
N PRO A 243 -12.58 6.31 -16.35
CA PRO A 243 -11.43 6.33 -17.25
C PRO A 243 -10.22 7.08 -16.74
N GLN A 244 -10.41 8.01 -15.79
CA GLN A 244 -9.35 8.85 -15.26
C GLN A 244 -8.43 8.12 -14.27
N GLY A 245 -8.88 7.04 -13.62
CA GLY A 245 -8.06 6.25 -12.71
C GLY A 245 -8.80 5.54 -11.58
N ASP A 246 -8.02 4.84 -10.76
CA ASP A 246 -8.48 4.06 -9.60
C ASP A 246 -9.02 4.97 -8.49
N LEU A 247 -8.34 6.07 -8.20
CA LEU A 247 -8.74 6.99 -7.13
C LEU A 247 -10.10 7.64 -7.40
N ILE A 248 -10.36 7.99 -8.65
CA ILE A 248 -11.66 8.52 -9.08
C ILE A 248 -12.73 7.42 -9.11
N THR A 249 -12.33 6.18 -9.39
CA THR A 249 -13.22 5.01 -9.25
C THR A 249 -13.66 4.82 -7.78
N TYR A 250 -12.77 5.03 -6.80
CA TYR A 250 -13.15 4.99 -5.38
C TYR A 250 -14.14 6.09 -5.01
N LEU A 251 -13.96 7.30 -5.53
CA LEU A 251 -14.92 8.39 -5.36
C LEU A 251 -16.31 8.01 -5.91
N ASN A 252 -16.36 7.44 -7.11
CA ASN A 252 -17.60 7.00 -7.74
C ASN A 252 -18.32 5.91 -6.91
N ILE A 253 -17.56 4.95 -6.36
CA ILE A 253 -18.10 3.90 -5.49
C ILE A 253 -18.72 4.49 -4.22
N TYR A 254 -18.01 5.40 -3.56
CA TYR A 254 -18.50 6.03 -2.33
C TYR A 254 -19.76 6.88 -2.60
N ASN A 255 -19.79 7.63 -3.70
CA ASN A 255 -20.95 8.44 -4.08
C ASN A 255 -22.18 7.58 -4.38
N LYS A 256 -22.02 6.49 -5.16
CA LYS A 256 -23.12 5.54 -5.40
C LYS A 256 -23.57 4.83 -4.12
N TRP A 257 -22.68 4.55 -3.19
CA TRP A 257 -23.06 3.99 -1.90
C TRP A 257 -23.86 4.98 -1.05
N LYS A 258 -23.48 6.27 -1.08
CA LYS A 258 -24.19 7.38 -0.42
C LYS A 258 -25.58 7.60 -1.04
N GLU A 259 -25.71 7.55 -2.36
CA GLU A 259 -27.00 7.64 -3.07
C GLU A 259 -27.96 6.50 -2.68
N ASN A 260 -27.43 5.31 -2.41
CA ASN A 260 -28.19 4.15 -1.94
C ASN A 260 -28.31 4.08 -0.41
N SER A 261 -28.33 5.25 0.26
CA SER A 261 -28.55 5.40 1.70
C SER A 261 -27.63 4.53 2.58
N PHE A 262 -26.38 4.33 2.16
CA PHE A 262 -25.39 3.54 2.88
C PHE A 262 -25.80 2.07 3.12
N SER A 263 -26.60 1.49 2.22
CA SER A 263 -27.15 0.15 2.38
C SER A 263 -26.08 -0.96 2.37
N ASN A 264 -26.12 -1.85 3.38
CA ASN A 264 -25.27 -3.05 3.41
C ASN A 264 -25.63 -4.03 2.29
N TYR A 265 -26.92 -4.10 1.92
CA TYR A 265 -27.41 -4.98 0.86
C TYR A 265 -26.79 -4.61 -0.49
N TRP A 266 -26.74 -3.30 -0.79
CA TRP A 266 -26.09 -2.78 -2.00
C TRP A 266 -24.60 -3.14 -2.06
N CYS A 267 -23.89 -3.09 -0.92
CA CYS A 267 -22.49 -3.51 -0.86
C CYS A 267 -22.34 -5.00 -1.22
N HIS A 268 -23.20 -5.85 -0.66
CA HIS A 268 -23.16 -7.30 -0.90
C HIS A 268 -23.46 -7.65 -2.36
N GLU A 269 -24.46 -7.02 -2.98
CA GLU A 269 -24.79 -7.23 -4.40
C GLU A 269 -23.67 -6.80 -5.37
N ASN A 270 -22.87 -5.81 -4.97
CA ASN A 270 -21.79 -5.25 -5.80
C ASN A 270 -20.41 -5.80 -5.42
N PHE A 271 -20.35 -6.80 -4.53
CA PHE A 271 -19.10 -7.40 -4.05
C PHE A 271 -18.14 -6.37 -3.41
N ILE A 272 -18.69 -5.42 -2.64
CA ILE A 272 -17.94 -4.42 -1.90
C ILE A 272 -18.04 -4.73 -0.40
N GLN A 273 -16.93 -4.57 0.32
CA GLN A 273 -16.91 -4.79 1.76
C GLN A 273 -17.59 -3.65 2.51
N SER A 274 -18.73 -3.91 3.16
CA SER A 274 -19.49 -2.89 3.91
C SER A 274 -18.70 -2.32 5.09
N ARG A 275 -17.92 -3.15 5.80
CA ARG A 275 -17.06 -2.72 6.92
C ARG A 275 -15.97 -1.75 6.46
N ALA A 276 -15.40 -1.99 5.29
CA ALA A 276 -14.40 -1.11 4.69
C ALA A 276 -15.00 0.28 4.41
N LEU A 277 -16.18 0.32 3.76
CA LEU A 277 -16.87 1.58 3.45
C LEU A 277 -17.31 2.36 4.70
N LYS A 278 -17.78 1.66 5.75
CA LYS A 278 -18.10 2.30 7.03
C LYS A 278 -16.86 2.93 7.68
N ARG A 279 -15.73 2.21 7.71
CA ARG A 279 -14.46 2.78 8.18
C ARG A 279 -14.05 4.01 7.37
N ALA A 280 -14.19 3.96 6.04
CA ALA A 280 -13.90 5.11 5.19
C ALA A 280 -14.83 6.29 5.51
N GLN A 281 -16.11 6.05 5.80
CA GLN A 281 -17.04 7.07 6.25
C GLN A 281 -16.62 7.70 7.58
N ASP A 282 -16.15 6.90 8.54
CA ASP A 282 -15.69 7.38 9.83
C ASP A 282 -14.41 8.22 9.70
N VAL A 283 -13.44 7.75 8.91
CA VAL A 283 -12.23 8.53 8.57
C VAL A 283 -12.61 9.84 7.90
N ARG A 284 -13.55 9.82 6.95
CA ARG A 284 -14.02 11.03 6.26
C ARG A 284 -14.64 12.04 7.25
N LYS A 285 -15.43 11.58 8.21
CA LYS A 285 -16.01 12.44 9.26
C LYS A 285 -14.92 13.06 10.13
N GLN A 286 -13.90 12.28 10.52
CA GLN A 286 -12.77 12.77 11.29
C GLN A 286 -11.99 13.84 10.51
N LEU A 287 -11.72 13.61 9.22
CA LEU A 287 -11.05 14.59 8.36
C LEU A 287 -11.84 15.89 8.26
N LEU A 288 -13.15 15.82 8.00
CA LEU A 288 -14.01 17.01 7.95
C LEU A 288 -14.03 17.77 9.29
N SER A 289 -14.09 17.06 10.41
CA SER A 289 -14.00 17.67 11.74
C SER A 289 -12.68 18.41 11.96
N ILE A 290 -11.56 17.86 11.45
CA ILE A 290 -10.27 18.54 11.47
C ILE A 290 -10.31 19.80 10.61
N PHE A 291 -10.90 19.76 9.41
CA PHE A 291 -11.03 20.95 8.56
C PHE A 291 -11.87 22.06 9.22
N GLU A 292 -12.98 21.69 9.86
CA GLU A 292 -13.83 22.61 10.63
C GLU A 292 -13.07 23.20 11.83
N LYS A 293 -12.36 22.38 12.60
CA LYS A 293 -11.56 22.81 13.76
C LYS A 293 -10.51 23.87 13.40
N TYR A 294 -9.88 23.75 12.23
CA TYR A 294 -8.88 24.69 11.75
C TYR A 294 -9.44 25.78 10.83
N ASN A 295 -10.77 25.92 10.73
CA ASN A 295 -11.48 26.92 9.92
C ASN A 295 -11.05 26.94 8.44
N TYR A 296 -10.75 25.78 7.87
CA TYR A 296 -10.51 25.68 6.43
C TYR A 296 -11.84 25.73 5.68
N GLN A 297 -11.90 26.55 4.62
CA GLN A 297 -13.10 26.67 3.79
C GLN A 297 -13.34 25.39 2.99
N VAL A 298 -14.21 24.52 3.49
CA VAL A 298 -14.69 23.35 2.75
C VAL A 298 -15.85 23.79 1.88
N LYS A 299 -15.59 24.09 0.61
CA LYS A 299 -16.68 24.29 -0.35
C LYS A 299 -17.29 22.93 -0.68
N LYS A 300 -18.55 22.76 -0.31
CA LYS A 300 -19.34 21.62 -0.78
C LYS A 300 -19.59 21.79 -2.28
N ARG A 301 -19.68 20.67 -2.98
CA ARG A 301 -20.01 20.62 -4.41
C ARG A 301 -21.31 21.39 -4.63
N GLU A 302 -21.24 22.56 -5.26
CA GLU A 302 -22.41 23.19 -5.86
C GLU A 302 -22.73 22.38 -7.13
N ASN A 303 -24.00 22.02 -7.30
CA ASN A 303 -24.45 20.96 -8.18
C ASN A 303 -24.31 21.22 -9.68
N ASP A 304 -23.72 22.34 -10.10
CA ASP A 304 -23.78 22.76 -11.49
C ASP A 304 -22.40 23.14 -12.04
N ILE A 305 -22.20 22.70 -13.28
CA ILE A 305 -21.19 23.13 -14.27
C ILE A 305 -19.98 22.18 -14.42
N SER A 306 -20.12 21.30 -15.42
CA SER A 306 -19.08 20.53 -16.12
C SER A 306 -18.25 19.54 -15.28
N ASN A 307 -18.67 18.27 -15.28
CA ASN A 307 -17.98 17.16 -14.61
C ASN A 307 -16.48 17.01 -15.00
N SER A 308 -16.03 17.48 -16.17
CA SER A 308 -14.66 17.29 -16.63
C SER A 308 -13.62 18.15 -15.90
N THR A 309 -13.91 19.41 -15.61
CA THR A 309 -12.98 20.35 -14.94
C THR A 309 -12.76 19.96 -13.48
N ASN A 310 -13.81 19.46 -12.81
CA ASN A 310 -13.70 18.97 -11.43
C ASN A 310 -12.76 17.77 -11.31
N TYR A 311 -12.83 16.78 -12.22
CA TYR A 311 -11.90 15.65 -12.21
C TYR A 311 -10.45 16.09 -12.48
N VAL A 312 -10.25 17.09 -13.34
CA VAL A 312 -8.91 17.66 -13.58
C VAL A 312 -8.36 18.30 -12.31
N ASN A 313 -9.17 19.07 -11.56
CA ASN A 313 -8.76 19.68 -10.30
C ASN A 313 -8.44 18.63 -9.22
N ILE A 314 -9.21 17.56 -9.15
CA ILE A 314 -8.93 16.40 -8.29
C ILE A 314 -7.59 15.78 -8.66
N CYS A 315 -7.35 15.47 -9.94
CA CYS A 315 -6.09 14.89 -10.39
C CYS A 315 -4.89 15.83 -10.15
N LYS A 316 -5.05 17.14 -10.33
CA LYS A 316 -4.03 18.13 -9.99
C LYS A 316 -3.70 18.12 -8.50
N SER A 317 -4.72 18.05 -7.63
CA SER A 317 -4.49 17.96 -6.18
C SER A 317 -3.76 16.68 -5.82
N ILE A 318 -4.14 15.53 -6.39
CA ILE A 318 -3.45 14.24 -6.17
C ILE A 318 -1.99 14.34 -6.63
N CYS A 319 -1.75 14.90 -7.82
CA CYS A 319 -0.42 15.11 -8.38
C CYS A 319 0.48 15.96 -7.46
N SER A 320 -0.10 16.93 -6.73
CA SER A 320 0.66 17.84 -5.87
C SER A 320 1.24 17.20 -4.59
N GLY A 321 0.73 16.05 -4.15
CA GLY A 321 1.33 15.29 -3.06
C GLY A 321 2.06 14.02 -3.51
N TYR A 322 1.77 13.54 -4.72
CA TYR A 322 2.39 12.36 -5.31
C TYR A 322 3.26 12.66 -6.54
N PHE A 323 3.83 13.86 -6.63
CA PHE A 323 4.74 14.22 -7.74
C PHE A 323 6.01 13.37 -7.76
N ASN A 324 6.40 12.78 -6.62
CA ASN A 324 7.49 11.81 -6.53
C ASN A 324 7.11 10.41 -7.06
N HIS A 325 5.81 10.10 -7.09
CA HIS A 325 5.28 8.78 -7.46
C HIS A 325 4.71 8.81 -8.86
N VAL A 326 5.53 9.27 -9.81
CA VAL A 326 5.14 9.41 -11.23
C VAL A 326 5.86 8.39 -12.09
N CYS A 327 5.09 7.74 -12.95
CA CYS A 327 5.54 6.78 -13.94
C CYS A 327 5.25 7.27 -15.36
N LYS A 328 6.19 7.01 -16.26
CA LYS A 328 6.05 7.18 -17.70
C LYS A 328 5.99 5.81 -18.37
N ARG A 329 5.08 5.64 -19.32
CA ARG A 329 5.00 4.42 -20.13
C ARG A 329 6.26 4.28 -20.98
N ASP A 330 6.86 3.10 -20.94
CA ASP A 330 7.99 2.78 -21.82
C ASP A 330 7.51 2.35 -23.21
N ASN A 331 8.38 2.47 -24.22
CA ASN A 331 8.09 2.12 -25.60
C ASN A 331 8.06 0.60 -25.82
N GLN A 332 8.80 -0.17 -25.02
CA GLN A 332 8.82 -1.63 -25.09
C GLN A 332 7.69 -2.23 -24.26
N GLN A 333 7.90 -2.35 -22.94
CA GLN A 333 6.91 -2.93 -22.03
C GLN A 333 7.05 -2.34 -20.62
N GLY A 334 5.90 -2.07 -20.00
CA GLY A 334 5.82 -1.56 -18.64
C GLY A 334 5.95 -0.04 -18.56
N TYR A 335 6.33 0.42 -17.37
CA TYR A 335 6.47 1.82 -17.01
C TYR A 335 7.82 2.03 -16.37
N THR A 336 8.33 3.26 -16.44
CA THR A 336 9.53 3.71 -15.75
C THR A 336 9.18 4.82 -14.77
N THR A 337 9.66 4.73 -13.54
CA THR A 337 9.52 5.81 -12.56
C THR A 337 10.39 7.00 -12.99
N LEU A 338 9.89 8.23 -12.85
CA LEU A 338 10.62 9.40 -13.33
C LEU A 338 11.87 9.73 -12.49
N LEU A 339 11.83 9.48 -11.19
CA LEU A 339 12.94 9.80 -10.28
C LEU A 339 14.00 8.70 -10.24
N THR A 340 13.57 7.44 -10.08
CA THR A 340 14.48 6.32 -9.86
C THR A 340 14.82 5.54 -11.14
N ASN A 341 14.15 5.82 -12.28
CA ASN A 341 14.27 5.07 -13.54
C ASN A 341 14.11 3.55 -13.36
N GLN A 342 13.23 3.14 -12.45
CA GLN A 342 12.93 1.74 -12.16
C GLN A 342 11.79 1.26 -13.04
N GLN A 343 11.91 0.02 -13.54
CA GLN A 343 10.88 -0.59 -14.37
C GLN A 343 9.77 -1.19 -13.50
N VAL A 344 8.58 -0.63 -13.62
CA VAL A 344 7.41 -1.01 -12.84
C VAL A 344 6.23 -1.38 -13.74
N PHE A 345 5.27 -2.12 -13.19
CA PHE A 345 4.09 -2.58 -13.92
C PHE A 345 2.80 -2.16 -13.21
N ILE A 346 1.78 -1.79 -13.97
CA ILE A 346 0.45 -1.57 -13.38
C ILE A 346 -0.08 -2.89 -12.82
N HIS A 347 -0.53 -2.88 -11.56
CA HIS A 347 -1.09 -4.08 -10.95
C HIS A 347 -2.36 -4.54 -11.70
N PRO A 348 -2.58 -5.84 -11.96
CA PRO A 348 -3.73 -6.33 -12.72
C PRO A 348 -5.10 -5.98 -12.12
N SER A 349 -5.16 -5.63 -10.84
CA SER A 349 -6.39 -5.16 -10.20
C SER A 349 -6.73 -3.71 -10.52
N SER A 350 -5.82 -2.92 -11.08
CA SER A 350 -6.06 -1.53 -11.44
C SER A 350 -7.00 -1.43 -12.64
N THR A 351 -7.83 -0.39 -12.65
CA THR A 351 -8.68 -0.02 -13.78
C THR A 351 -7.90 0.43 -15.00
N LEU A 352 -6.64 0.86 -14.83
CA LEU A 352 -5.79 1.36 -15.90
C LEU A 352 -4.96 0.27 -16.60
N PHE A 353 -5.05 -0.98 -16.13
CA PHE A 353 -4.27 -2.11 -16.67
C PHE A 353 -4.50 -2.35 -18.18
N SER A 354 -5.72 -2.12 -18.67
CA SER A 354 -6.07 -2.31 -20.10
C SER A 354 -5.87 -1.06 -20.96
N LYS A 355 -5.79 0.14 -20.36
CA LYS A 355 -5.79 1.42 -21.09
C LYS A 355 -4.41 1.94 -21.43
N ASN A 356 -3.40 1.54 -20.68
CA ASN A 356 -1.99 1.89 -20.89
C ASN A 356 -1.72 3.39 -21.16
N PRO A 357 -2.14 4.30 -20.25
CA PRO A 357 -1.88 5.74 -20.38
C PRO A 357 -0.37 6.08 -20.40
N LEU A 358 -0.01 7.23 -20.97
CA LEU A 358 1.39 7.67 -21.09
C LEU A 358 2.03 8.06 -19.75
N PHE A 359 1.30 8.78 -18.90
CA PHE A 359 1.77 9.23 -17.60
C PHE A 359 0.76 8.90 -16.51
N VAL A 360 1.26 8.38 -15.40
CA VAL A 360 0.46 7.89 -14.28
C VAL A 360 1.11 8.30 -12.98
N VAL A 361 0.28 8.72 -12.03
CA VAL A 361 0.66 8.81 -10.61
C VAL A 361 0.14 7.58 -9.89
N TYR A 362 0.94 7.02 -8.98
CA TYR A 362 0.56 5.89 -8.14
C TYR A 362 0.60 6.26 -6.66
N HIS A 363 -0.14 5.52 -5.84
CA HIS A 363 -0.13 5.68 -4.38
C HIS A 363 0.91 4.80 -3.71
N GLU A 364 0.97 3.53 -4.10
CA GLU A 364 1.85 2.51 -3.51
C GLU A 364 2.62 1.77 -4.59
N LEU A 365 3.91 1.51 -4.31
CA LEU A 365 4.75 0.59 -5.04
C LEU A 365 4.98 -0.65 -4.18
N VAL A 366 4.56 -1.81 -4.68
CA VAL A 366 4.61 -3.08 -3.94
C VAL A 366 5.44 -4.10 -4.71
N LEU A 367 6.46 -4.66 -4.04
CA LEU A 367 7.25 -5.77 -4.56
C LEU A 367 6.57 -7.11 -4.24
N THR A 368 6.27 -7.88 -5.29
CA THR A 368 5.87 -9.30 -5.16
C THR A 368 6.77 -10.18 -6.02
N ASN A 369 6.29 -10.68 -7.16
CA ASN A 369 7.14 -11.33 -8.18
C ASN A 369 7.77 -10.29 -9.11
N LYS A 370 7.06 -9.19 -9.34
CA LYS A 370 7.51 -7.99 -10.05
C LYS A 370 7.13 -6.76 -9.21
N GLU A 371 7.73 -5.63 -9.54
CA GLU A 371 7.39 -4.33 -8.97
C GLU A 371 6.07 -3.85 -9.56
N TYR A 372 5.03 -3.78 -8.73
CA TYR A 372 3.70 -3.36 -9.15
C TYR A 372 3.29 -2.03 -8.50
N ILE A 373 2.82 -1.11 -9.33
CA ILE A 373 2.18 0.13 -8.89
C ILE A 373 0.67 -0.08 -8.68
N ARG A 374 0.14 0.51 -7.61
CA ARG A 374 -1.27 0.42 -7.21
C ARG A 374 -1.93 1.80 -7.09
N ASP A 375 -3.25 1.81 -7.18
CA ASP A 375 -4.12 2.99 -7.10
C ASP A 375 -3.69 4.11 -8.04
N CYS A 376 -3.65 3.76 -9.32
CA CYS A 376 -3.09 4.58 -10.37
C CYS A 376 -4.09 5.62 -10.88
N THR A 377 -3.62 6.85 -11.14
CA THR A 377 -4.40 7.95 -11.72
C THR A 377 -3.67 8.58 -12.90
N ILE A 378 -4.39 8.88 -13.97
CA ILE A 378 -3.83 9.52 -15.16
C ILE A 378 -3.50 10.97 -14.84
N ILE A 379 -2.30 11.41 -15.25
CA ILE A 379 -1.87 12.79 -15.09
C ILE A 379 -1.36 13.39 -16.39
N GLN A 380 -1.34 14.73 -16.45
CA GLN A 380 -0.69 15.48 -17.52
C GLN A 380 0.68 15.97 -17.04
N PRO A 381 1.74 15.87 -17.86
CA PRO A 381 3.10 16.25 -17.47
C PRO A 381 3.24 17.74 -17.13
N GLN A 382 2.40 18.60 -17.72
CA GLN A 382 2.38 20.04 -17.44
C GLN A 382 2.12 20.35 -15.96
N TRP A 383 1.35 19.51 -15.27
CA TRP A 383 1.03 19.72 -13.85
C TRP A 383 2.26 19.50 -12.97
N LEU A 384 3.19 18.62 -13.35
CA LEU A 384 4.40 18.35 -12.57
C LEU A 384 5.30 19.58 -12.50
N ILE A 385 5.46 20.27 -13.64
CA ILE A 385 6.25 21.49 -13.76
C ILE A 385 5.64 22.61 -12.91
N GLN A 386 4.30 22.71 -12.88
CA GLN A 386 3.59 23.72 -12.10
C GLN A 386 3.60 23.45 -10.59
N LEU A 387 3.45 22.18 -10.19
CA LEU A 387 3.25 21.79 -8.80
C LEU A 387 4.56 21.51 -8.05
N ALA A 388 5.61 21.10 -8.76
CA ALA A 388 6.92 20.78 -8.20
C ALA A 388 8.06 21.32 -9.09
N PRO A 389 8.19 22.67 -9.23
CA PRO A 389 9.22 23.28 -10.08
C PRO A 389 10.64 23.02 -9.60
N ASN A 390 10.82 22.74 -8.30
CA ASN A 390 12.14 22.42 -7.72
C ASN A 390 12.69 21.07 -8.21
N LEU A 391 11.82 20.17 -8.66
CA LEU A 391 12.17 18.83 -9.12
C LEU A 391 12.06 18.68 -10.63
N PHE A 392 11.04 19.28 -11.24
CA PHE A 392 10.74 19.13 -12.67
C PHE A 392 10.96 20.44 -13.42
N ILE A 393 11.96 20.43 -14.30
CA ILE A 393 12.32 21.56 -15.16
C ILE A 393 11.98 21.17 -16.61
N PRO A 394 11.40 22.09 -17.42
CA PRO A 394 11.20 21.83 -18.85
C PRO A 394 12.54 21.54 -19.53
N ALA A 395 12.56 20.56 -20.43
CA ALA A 395 13.76 20.24 -21.18
C ALA A 395 14.07 21.35 -22.19
N ASP A 396 15.33 21.79 -22.22
CA ASP A 396 15.82 22.71 -23.25
C ASP A 396 15.78 22.04 -24.63
N GLU A 397 14.98 22.57 -25.55
CA GLU A 397 14.86 22.03 -26.92
C GLU A 397 16.20 22.02 -27.68
N LYS A 398 17.12 22.91 -27.31
CA LYS A 398 18.45 23.06 -27.92
C LYS A 398 19.49 22.07 -27.38
N LYS A 399 19.24 21.39 -26.25
CA LYS A 399 20.21 20.49 -25.61
C LYS A 399 19.63 19.09 -25.44
N ILE A 400 20.31 18.11 -26.02
CA ILE A 400 19.95 16.70 -25.83
C ILE A 400 20.27 16.29 -24.40
N SER A 401 19.30 15.71 -23.70
CA SER A 401 19.51 15.23 -22.33
C SER A 401 20.52 14.07 -22.29
N LYS A 402 21.23 13.92 -21.17
CA LYS A 402 22.17 12.79 -20.97
C LYS A 402 21.50 11.43 -21.14
N ILE A 403 20.21 11.32 -20.79
CA ILE A 403 19.42 10.10 -20.98
C ILE A 403 19.20 9.84 -22.46
N LYS A 404 18.73 10.84 -23.22
CA LYS A 404 18.49 10.71 -24.66
C LYS A 404 19.77 10.43 -25.44
N LEU A 405 20.93 10.93 -24.99
CA LEU A 405 22.24 10.59 -25.55
C LEU A 405 22.65 9.12 -25.32
N ARG A 406 22.15 8.49 -24.25
CA ARG A 406 22.46 7.09 -23.90
C ARG A 406 21.48 6.09 -24.50
N GLU A 407 20.37 6.55 -25.07
CA GLU A 407 19.40 5.68 -25.75
C GLU A 407 20.05 5.02 -26.96
N LYS A 408 19.92 3.69 -27.04
CA LYS A 408 20.36 2.89 -28.18
C LYS A 408 19.14 2.34 -28.89
N ILE A 409 19.14 2.45 -30.20
CA ILE A 409 18.12 1.84 -31.06
C ILE A 409 18.61 0.46 -31.51
N GLU A 410 17.73 -0.52 -31.41
CA GLU A 410 17.95 -1.86 -31.95
C GLU A 410 16.98 -2.09 -33.12
N PRO A 411 17.39 -2.82 -34.17
CA PRO A 411 16.49 -3.14 -35.27
C PRO A 411 15.37 -4.07 -34.79
N LEU A 412 14.28 -4.10 -35.55
CA LEU A 412 13.15 -5.00 -35.29
C LEU A 412 13.62 -6.45 -35.29
N HIS A 413 13.06 -7.25 -34.38
CA HIS A 413 13.40 -8.66 -34.27
C HIS A 413 12.91 -9.43 -35.50
N ASN A 414 13.82 -10.16 -36.14
CA ASN A 414 13.54 -11.06 -37.25
C ASN A 414 13.77 -12.51 -36.78
N TYR A 415 12.75 -13.36 -36.88
CA TYR A 415 12.81 -14.75 -36.40
C TYR A 415 13.85 -15.59 -37.17
N TYR A 416 14.08 -15.26 -38.44
CA TYR A 416 14.95 -16.03 -39.34
C TYR A 416 16.43 -15.65 -39.28
N GLU A 417 16.76 -14.53 -38.63
CA GLU A 417 18.13 -14.05 -38.53
C GLU A 417 18.64 -14.15 -37.08
N GLU A 418 19.89 -14.57 -36.92
CA GLU A 418 20.50 -14.57 -35.60
C GLU A 418 20.60 -13.14 -35.02
N PRO A 419 20.29 -12.97 -33.73
CA PRO A 419 20.38 -11.68 -33.07
C PRO A 419 21.80 -11.12 -33.19
N ASN A 420 21.93 -9.86 -33.64
CA ASN A 420 23.19 -9.15 -33.86
C ASN A 420 24.07 -9.65 -35.03
N ALA A 421 23.61 -10.56 -35.90
CA ALA A 421 24.35 -10.96 -37.10
C ALA A 421 24.51 -9.82 -38.14
N TRP A 422 23.64 -8.81 -38.07
CA TRP A 422 23.74 -7.58 -38.84
C TRP A 422 24.91 -6.68 -38.43
N ARG A 423 25.51 -6.87 -37.24
CA ARG A 423 26.61 -6.04 -36.77
C ARG A 423 27.90 -6.35 -37.55
N LEU A 424 28.48 -5.33 -38.17
CA LEU A 424 29.76 -5.43 -38.89
C LEU A 424 30.90 -6.01 -38.04
N SER A 425 30.90 -5.77 -36.73
CA SER A 425 31.90 -6.32 -35.80
C SER A 425 31.86 -7.85 -35.71
N ARG A 426 30.69 -8.47 -35.95
CA ARG A 426 30.50 -9.92 -35.89
C ARG A 426 30.75 -10.60 -37.24
N ARG A 427 30.80 -9.85 -38.35
CA ARG A 427 31.13 -10.34 -39.70
C ARG A 427 32.63 -10.35 -40.00
N LYS A 428 33.45 -9.76 -39.12
CA LYS A 428 34.91 -9.62 -39.29
C LYS A 428 35.74 -10.61 -38.46
N GLY A 429 35.11 -11.59 -37.84
CA GLY A 429 35.75 -12.76 -37.22
C GLY A 429 35.00 -14.01 -37.67
#